data_AF-A0A934LNN4-F1
#
_entry.id   AF-A0A934LNN4-F1
#
_cell.length_a   1.000
_cell.length_b   1.000
_cell.length_c   1.000
_cell.angle_alpha   90.00
_cell.angle_beta   90.00
_cell.angle_gamma   90.00
#
_symmetry.space_group_name_H-M   'P 1'
#
loop_
_entity.id
_entity.type
_entity.pdbx_description
1 polymer ?
#
loop_
_entity_poly.entity_id
_entity_poly.type
_entity_poly.pdbx_seq_one_letter_code
_entity_poly.pdbx_strand_id
1 'polypeptide(L)'
;MQSPKQTLYAIGGGINWKAPRILDNFIERAGGTKARIVILPQASSEDDTGDFYRDHFRKLGVKNPLALEFRLRADADRPAHLEAIRRASGIFIGGGAQMRVTALAGGTRLERELLAAFKRGVIVGGTSAGAAVLSKVMIAYGRRGSTPRERSATLSPGLGFTDRIIFDQHFRERNRIGRLLYAVAMHPGLLGVGVDEDTAAIVEDDASIVVAGPGGVTIVDGREMSDTNVGDVIGSRPVAVSGLKVHVLTAGCSFDIESGLANIPKVYLPDD
;
A
#
# COMPACT_ATOMS: atom_id res chain seq x y z
N MET A 1 -24.76 13.97 -8.69
CA MET A 1 -24.32 13.09 -7.58
C MET A 1 -22.81 13.11 -7.57
N GLN A 2 -22.19 13.40 -6.43
CA GLN A 2 -20.72 13.40 -6.29
C GLN A 2 -20.21 11.96 -6.45
N SER A 3 -19.11 11.77 -7.18
CA SER A 3 -18.48 10.45 -7.32
C SER A 3 -18.14 9.88 -5.95
N PRO A 4 -18.29 8.57 -5.72
CA PRO A 4 -17.96 7.96 -4.44
C PRO A 4 -16.47 8.11 -4.16
N LYS A 5 -16.14 8.50 -2.92
CA LYS A 5 -14.76 8.67 -2.46
C LYS A 5 -13.98 7.35 -2.55
N GLN A 6 -12.83 7.38 -3.20
CA GLN A 6 -11.93 6.25 -3.34
C GLN A 6 -10.87 6.31 -2.22
N THR A 7 -10.65 5.20 -1.51
CA THR A 7 -9.69 5.16 -0.40
C THR A 7 -8.79 3.94 -0.46
N LEU A 8 -7.48 4.17 -0.52
CA LEU A 8 -6.46 3.15 -0.32
C LEU A 8 -5.88 3.25 1.09
N TYR A 9 -5.57 2.09 1.66
CA TYR A 9 -5.03 1.99 3.01
C TYR A 9 -3.76 1.13 3.00
N ALA A 10 -2.63 1.76 2.68
CA ALA A 10 -1.35 1.08 2.49
C ALA A 10 -0.61 0.97 3.83
N ILE A 11 -0.52 -0.23 4.40
CA ILE A 11 0.12 -0.52 5.69
C ILE A 11 1.53 -1.07 5.45
N GLY A 12 2.53 -0.53 6.15
CA GLY A 12 3.93 -0.91 5.97
C GLY A 12 4.27 -2.35 6.37
N GLY A 13 3.35 -3.10 6.99
CA GLY A 13 3.63 -4.42 7.56
C GLY A 13 3.85 -4.35 9.06
N GLY A 14 4.26 -5.45 9.69
CA GLY A 14 4.58 -5.46 11.12
C GLY A 14 3.44 -4.99 12.04
N ILE A 15 2.18 -5.20 11.64
CA ILE A 15 1.01 -4.79 12.41
C ILE A 15 1.13 -5.33 13.84
N ASN A 16 0.88 -4.46 14.82
CA ASN A 16 0.84 -4.86 16.22
C ASN A 16 -0.46 -5.62 16.53
N TRP A 17 -0.48 -6.93 16.30
CA TRP A 17 -1.65 -7.78 16.50
C TRP A 17 -2.16 -7.87 17.95
N LYS A 18 -1.36 -7.44 18.93
CA LYS A 18 -1.81 -7.33 20.34
C LYS A 18 -2.67 -6.10 20.57
N ALA A 19 -2.48 -5.04 19.79
CA ALA A 19 -3.24 -3.79 19.86
C ALA A 19 -3.33 -3.14 18.45
N PRO A 20 -4.08 -3.74 17.52
CA PRO A 20 -4.02 -3.37 16.10
C PRO A 20 -4.85 -2.12 15.79
N ARG A 21 -4.54 -1.00 16.46
CA ARG A 21 -5.26 0.28 16.33
C ARG A 21 -5.32 0.80 14.88
N ILE A 22 -4.33 0.43 14.08
CA ILE A 22 -4.31 0.77 12.66
C ILE A 22 -5.47 0.14 11.89
N LEU A 23 -5.95 -1.04 12.31
CA LEU A 23 -7.08 -1.71 11.68
C LEU A 23 -8.43 -1.14 12.12
N ASP A 24 -8.53 -0.52 13.30
CA ASP A 24 -9.76 0.15 13.74
C ASP A 24 -10.14 1.27 12.75
N ASN A 25 -9.15 2.07 12.33
CA ASN A 25 -9.37 3.14 11.34
C ASN A 25 -9.81 2.59 9.98
N PHE A 26 -9.23 1.47 9.54
CA PHE A 26 -9.64 0.79 8.30
C PHE A 26 -11.08 0.27 8.40
N ILE A 27 -11.45 -0.37 9.51
CA ILE A 27 -12.80 -0.93 9.73
C ILE A 27 -13.84 0.20 9.79
N GLU A 28 -13.55 1.29 10.48
CA GLU A 28 -14.46 2.44 10.55
C GLU A 28 -14.77 3.00 9.16
N ARG A 29 -13.71 3.20 8.34
CA ARG A 29 -13.85 3.63 6.94
C ARG A 29 -14.58 2.61 6.05
N ALA A 30 -14.51 1.32 6.40
CA ALA A 30 -15.24 0.25 5.72
C ALA A 30 -16.72 0.15 6.16
N GLY A 31 -17.21 1.01 7.05
CA GLY A 31 -18.59 1.00 7.56
C GLY A 31 -18.75 0.46 8.98
N GLY A 32 -17.66 0.40 9.75
CA GLY A 32 -17.66 0.04 11.17
C GLY A 32 -18.30 -1.33 11.43
N THR A 33 -19.25 -1.40 12.35
CA THR A 33 -19.95 -2.63 12.72
C THR A 33 -20.82 -3.25 11.61
N LYS A 34 -21.10 -2.48 10.54
CA LYS A 34 -21.83 -2.95 9.35
C LYS A 34 -20.89 -3.38 8.22
N ALA A 35 -19.57 -3.27 8.43
CA ALA A 35 -18.58 -3.57 7.40
C ALA A 35 -18.66 -5.03 6.93
N ARG A 36 -18.52 -5.21 5.63
CA ARG A 36 -18.35 -6.49 4.95
C ARG A 36 -16.92 -6.55 4.43
N ILE A 37 -16.03 -7.08 5.28
CA ILE A 37 -14.62 -7.19 4.98
C ILE A 37 -14.34 -8.49 4.21
N VAL A 38 -13.78 -8.35 3.01
CA VAL A 38 -13.25 -9.48 2.23
C VAL A 38 -11.73 -9.46 2.29
N ILE A 39 -11.13 -10.61 2.59
CA ILE A 39 -9.69 -10.77 2.81
C ILE A 39 -9.08 -11.59 1.67
N LEU A 40 -7.95 -11.12 1.15
CA LEU A 40 -7.14 -11.79 0.15
C LEU A 40 -5.81 -12.25 0.77
N PRO A 41 -5.70 -13.52 1.22
CA PRO A 41 -4.48 -14.05 1.84
C PRO A 41 -3.43 -14.56 0.83
N GLN A 42 -3.60 -14.30 -0.47
CA GLN A 42 -2.82 -14.90 -1.57
C GLN A 42 -1.31 -14.63 -1.53
N ALA A 43 -0.90 -13.56 -0.85
CA ALA A 43 0.51 -13.26 -0.67
C ALA A 43 1.23 -14.34 0.16
N SER A 44 0.53 -14.99 1.09
CA SER A 44 1.09 -16.04 1.94
C SER A 44 1.10 -17.41 1.24
N SER A 45 2.03 -18.26 1.65
CA SER A 45 2.03 -19.71 1.36
C SER A 45 1.26 -20.51 2.41
N GLU A 46 1.04 -19.96 3.60
CA GLU A 46 0.48 -20.69 4.74
C GLU A 46 -1.05 -20.74 4.66
N ASP A 47 -1.62 -21.93 4.83
CA ASP A 47 -3.06 -22.21 4.68
C ASP A 47 -3.92 -21.62 5.80
N ASP A 48 -3.34 -21.32 6.94
CA ASP A 48 -4.03 -20.70 8.09
C ASP A 48 -4.09 -19.17 8.02
N THR A 49 -3.44 -18.53 7.03
CA THR A 49 -3.31 -17.07 6.99
C THR A 49 -4.67 -16.36 6.88
N GLY A 50 -5.62 -16.90 6.11
CA GLY A 50 -6.94 -16.28 6.03
C GLY A 50 -7.75 -16.44 7.31
N ASP A 51 -7.65 -17.58 7.99
CA ASP A 51 -8.26 -17.79 9.31
C ASP A 51 -7.67 -16.83 10.35
N PHE A 52 -6.36 -16.65 10.34
CA PHE A 52 -5.67 -15.66 11.16
C PHE A 52 -6.28 -14.26 10.98
N TYR A 53 -6.42 -13.77 9.74
CA TYR A 53 -7.00 -12.46 9.50
C TYR A 53 -8.49 -12.40 9.89
N ARG A 54 -9.27 -13.44 9.58
CA ARG A 54 -10.70 -13.51 9.95
C ARG A 54 -10.88 -13.36 11.45
N ASP A 55 -10.08 -14.07 12.24
CA ASP A 55 -10.20 -14.04 13.69
C ASP A 55 -9.81 -12.69 14.28
N HIS A 56 -8.81 -12.02 13.72
CA HIS A 56 -8.45 -10.66 14.14
C HIS A 56 -9.55 -9.66 13.78
N PHE A 57 -10.08 -9.69 12.55
CA PHE A 57 -11.20 -8.81 12.17
C PHE A 57 -12.47 -9.06 13.01
N ARG A 58 -12.75 -10.32 13.38
CA ARG A 58 -13.85 -10.64 14.32
C ARG A 58 -13.65 -10.04 15.69
N LYS A 59 -12.44 -10.18 16.26
CA LYS A 59 -12.08 -9.58 17.56
C LYS A 59 -12.23 -8.05 17.55
N LEU A 60 -12.07 -7.44 16.39
CA LEU A 60 -12.27 -6.00 16.15
C LEU A 60 -13.73 -5.62 15.82
N GLY A 61 -14.70 -6.54 15.97
CA GLY A 61 -16.12 -6.25 15.84
C GLY A 61 -16.71 -6.41 14.44
N VAL A 62 -15.95 -6.90 13.45
CA VAL A 62 -16.49 -7.27 12.15
C VAL A 62 -17.27 -8.58 12.28
N LYS A 63 -18.57 -8.57 12.00
CA LYS A 63 -19.45 -9.73 12.23
C LYS A 63 -19.05 -10.96 11.41
N ASN A 64 -18.87 -10.78 10.10
CA ASN A 64 -18.65 -11.88 9.15
C ASN A 64 -17.53 -11.55 8.16
N PRO A 65 -16.26 -11.46 8.59
CA PRO A 65 -15.15 -11.34 7.66
C PRO A 65 -15.00 -12.62 6.83
N LEU A 66 -14.76 -12.46 5.53
CA LEU A 66 -14.65 -13.55 4.57
C LEU A 66 -13.26 -13.56 3.95
N ALA A 67 -12.49 -14.62 4.16
CA ALA A 67 -11.27 -14.86 3.40
C ALA A 67 -11.60 -15.63 2.12
N LEU A 68 -11.08 -15.15 0.99
CA LEU A 68 -11.17 -15.85 -0.29
C LEU A 68 -10.02 -16.85 -0.37
N GLU A 69 -10.27 -18.09 0.06
CA GLU A 69 -9.25 -19.14 0.06
C GLU A 69 -9.10 -19.78 -1.32
N PHE A 70 -7.99 -19.46 -1.99
CA PHE A 70 -7.58 -20.14 -3.21
C PHE A 70 -6.08 -20.02 -3.45
N ARG A 71 -5.50 -21.07 -4.07
CA ARG A 71 -4.07 -21.18 -4.37
C ARG A 71 -3.75 -21.33 -5.85
N LEU A 72 -4.76 -21.63 -6.67
CA LEU A 72 -4.63 -21.79 -8.10
C LEU A 72 -5.25 -20.60 -8.82
N ARG A 73 -4.58 -20.12 -9.87
CA ARG A 73 -5.10 -19.00 -10.68
C ARG A 73 -6.49 -19.30 -11.28
N ALA A 74 -6.75 -20.55 -11.65
CA ALA A 74 -8.04 -20.99 -12.18
C ALA A 74 -9.20 -20.76 -11.20
N ASP A 75 -8.91 -20.70 -9.89
CA ASP A 75 -9.89 -20.50 -8.84
C ASP A 75 -10.18 -19.03 -8.54
N ALA A 76 -9.37 -18.09 -9.05
CA ALA A 76 -9.56 -16.66 -8.81
C ALA A 76 -10.96 -16.20 -9.26
N ASP A 77 -11.43 -16.72 -10.39
CA ASP A 77 -12.66 -16.30 -11.06
C ASP A 77 -13.91 -17.10 -10.63
N ARG A 78 -13.84 -17.88 -9.55
CA ARG A 78 -15.01 -18.59 -9.01
C ARG A 78 -16.16 -17.60 -8.76
N PRO A 79 -17.40 -17.90 -9.19
CA PRO A 79 -18.53 -16.96 -9.05
C PRO A 79 -18.74 -16.45 -7.62
N ALA A 80 -18.51 -17.29 -6.61
CA ALA A 80 -18.62 -16.92 -5.21
C ALA A 80 -17.61 -15.84 -4.79
N HIS A 81 -16.39 -15.86 -5.33
CA HIS A 81 -15.37 -14.83 -5.05
C HIS A 81 -15.78 -13.48 -5.63
N LEU A 82 -16.21 -13.49 -6.88
CA LEU A 82 -16.64 -12.26 -7.57
C LEU A 82 -17.85 -11.63 -6.85
N GLU A 83 -18.81 -12.45 -6.43
CA GLU A 83 -19.99 -11.98 -5.68
C GLU A 83 -19.62 -11.43 -4.30
N ALA A 84 -18.66 -12.06 -3.61
CA ALA A 84 -18.14 -11.53 -2.35
C ALA A 84 -17.54 -10.13 -2.54
N ILE A 85 -16.72 -9.92 -3.57
CA ILE A 85 -16.13 -8.61 -3.89
C ILE A 85 -17.21 -7.58 -4.24
N ARG A 86 -18.26 -7.96 -4.98
CA ARG A 86 -19.36 -7.03 -5.31
C ARG A 86 -20.10 -6.51 -4.08
N ARG A 87 -20.21 -7.34 -3.05
CA ARG A 87 -20.91 -7.03 -1.79
C ARG A 87 -20.03 -6.43 -0.70
N ALA A 88 -18.72 -6.37 -0.94
CA ALA A 88 -17.76 -5.87 0.05
C ALA A 88 -17.95 -4.37 0.31
N SER A 89 -17.65 -3.96 1.53
CA SER A 89 -17.48 -2.54 1.89
C SER A 89 -16.04 -2.21 2.29
N GLY A 90 -15.22 -3.24 2.55
CA GLY A 90 -13.77 -3.14 2.65
C GLY A 90 -13.10 -4.39 2.10
N ILE A 91 -11.96 -4.21 1.44
CA ILE A 91 -11.13 -5.31 0.93
C ILE A 91 -9.76 -5.20 1.58
N PHE A 92 -9.24 -6.29 2.13
CA PHE A 92 -7.95 -6.32 2.80
C PHE A 92 -7.01 -7.35 2.17
N ILE A 93 -5.86 -6.91 1.66
CA ILE A 93 -4.85 -7.76 1.04
C ILE A 93 -3.74 -8.07 2.05
N GLY A 94 -3.54 -9.35 2.34
CA GLY A 94 -2.58 -9.82 3.33
C GLY A 94 -1.11 -9.65 2.92
N GLY A 95 -0.21 -9.88 3.88
CA GLY A 95 1.23 -9.89 3.69
C GLY A 95 1.78 -11.23 3.15
N GLY A 96 3.04 -11.22 2.73
CA GLY A 96 3.74 -12.38 2.14
C GLY A 96 4.58 -11.96 0.94
N ALA A 97 4.42 -12.63 -0.20
CA ALA A 97 5.07 -12.29 -1.45
C ALA A 97 4.09 -11.63 -2.44
N GLN A 98 4.34 -10.36 -2.78
CA GLN A 98 3.49 -9.55 -3.66
C GLN A 98 3.34 -10.15 -5.07
N MET A 99 4.37 -10.85 -5.57
CA MET A 99 4.32 -11.52 -6.87
C MET A 99 3.33 -12.70 -6.90
N ARG A 100 3.04 -13.33 -5.75
CA ARG A 100 2.00 -14.38 -5.69
C ARG A 100 0.61 -13.79 -5.91
N VAL A 101 0.35 -12.63 -5.32
CA VAL A 101 -0.93 -11.91 -5.49
C VAL A 101 -1.15 -11.56 -6.96
N THR A 102 -0.15 -10.93 -7.61
CA THR A 102 -0.28 -10.53 -9.02
C THR A 102 -0.31 -11.73 -9.96
N ALA A 103 0.42 -12.82 -9.67
CA ALA A 103 0.35 -14.05 -10.46
C ALA A 103 -1.02 -14.73 -10.39
N LEU A 104 -1.67 -14.68 -9.22
CA LEU A 104 -2.98 -15.31 -9.01
C LEU A 104 -4.15 -14.44 -9.47
N ALA A 105 -4.10 -13.12 -9.24
CA ALA A 105 -5.21 -12.20 -9.50
C ALA A 105 -5.03 -11.35 -10.77
N GLY A 106 -3.81 -10.96 -11.15
CA GLY A 106 -3.59 -10.01 -12.24
C GLY A 106 -4.13 -10.52 -13.59
N GLY A 107 -4.85 -9.70 -14.33
CA GLY A 107 -5.52 -10.04 -15.60
C GLY A 107 -6.79 -10.89 -15.49
N THR A 108 -7.18 -11.32 -14.29
CA THR A 108 -8.37 -12.17 -14.08
C THR A 108 -9.66 -11.33 -13.98
N ARG A 109 -10.83 -11.98 -13.93
CA ARG A 109 -12.08 -11.28 -13.58
C ARG A 109 -12.06 -10.78 -12.13
N LEU A 110 -11.37 -11.48 -11.23
CA LEU A 110 -11.20 -11.05 -9.85
C LEU A 110 -10.54 -9.66 -9.77
N GLU A 111 -9.42 -9.42 -10.47
CA GLU A 111 -8.79 -8.09 -10.51
C GLU A 111 -9.75 -7.01 -11.03
N ARG A 112 -10.51 -7.31 -12.10
CA ARG A 112 -11.51 -6.37 -12.62
C ARG A 112 -12.59 -6.03 -11.59
N GLU A 113 -13.07 -7.01 -10.84
CA GLU A 113 -14.05 -6.79 -9.77
C GLU A 113 -13.46 -6.03 -8.59
N LEU A 114 -12.20 -6.27 -8.23
CA LEU A 114 -11.47 -5.52 -7.20
C LEU A 114 -11.37 -4.03 -7.57
N LEU A 115 -10.94 -3.73 -8.80
CA LEU A 115 -10.84 -2.36 -9.31
C LEU A 115 -12.22 -1.71 -9.44
N ALA A 116 -13.24 -2.47 -9.86
CA ALA A 116 -14.61 -1.98 -9.93
C ALA A 116 -15.17 -1.67 -8.53
N ALA A 117 -14.89 -2.50 -7.52
CA ALA A 117 -15.28 -2.26 -6.14
C ALA A 117 -14.64 -0.97 -5.61
N PHE A 118 -13.34 -0.80 -5.82
CA PHE A 118 -12.62 0.42 -5.46
C PHE A 118 -13.24 1.67 -6.10
N LYS A 119 -13.55 1.62 -7.40
CA LYS A 119 -14.24 2.72 -8.11
C LYS A 119 -15.65 3.02 -7.62
N ARG A 120 -16.31 2.06 -6.96
CA ARG A 120 -17.61 2.27 -6.28
C ARG A 120 -17.48 2.84 -4.87
N GLY A 121 -16.26 3.11 -4.40
CA GLY A 121 -15.98 3.65 -3.06
C GLY A 121 -15.74 2.59 -1.98
N VAL A 122 -15.50 1.33 -2.35
CA VAL A 122 -15.04 0.31 -1.41
C VAL A 122 -13.59 0.63 -1.01
N ILE A 123 -13.32 0.74 0.29
CA ILE A 123 -11.94 0.92 0.77
C ILE A 123 -11.11 -0.33 0.47
N VAL A 124 -9.91 -0.14 -0.06
CA VAL A 124 -8.95 -1.23 -0.32
C VAL A 124 -7.70 -1.00 0.50
N GLY A 125 -7.46 -1.90 1.46
CA GLY A 125 -6.28 -1.90 2.30
C GLY A 125 -5.35 -3.06 1.96
N GLY A 126 -4.08 -2.88 2.29
CA GLY A 126 -3.10 -3.95 2.14
C GLY A 126 -1.92 -3.77 3.08
N THR A 127 -1.38 -4.87 3.60
CA THR A 127 -0.23 -4.84 4.51
C THR A 127 0.98 -5.52 3.91
N SER A 128 2.17 -4.91 4.06
CA SER A 128 3.41 -5.44 3.48
C SER A 128 3.26 -5.68 1.98
N ALA A 129 3.39 -6.92 1.48
CA ALA A 129 3.09 -7.28 0.09
C ALA A 129 1.74 -6.73 -0.42
N GLY A 130 0.70 -6.73 0.41
CA GLY A 130 -0.60 -6.16 0.09
C GLY A 130 -0.58 -4.66 -0.20
N ALA A 131 0.30 -3.88 0.46
CA ALA A 131 0.49 -2.47 0.18
C ALA A 131 1.21 -2.25 -1.16
N ALA A 132 2.22 -3.07 -1.45
CA ALA A 132 3.00 -2.96 -2.69
C ALA A 132 2.12 -3.12 -3.94
N VAL A 133 1.21 -4.11 -3.93
CA VAL A 133 0.32 -4.42 -5.08
C VAL A 133 -0.73 -3.35 -5.37
N LEU A 134 -0.95 -2.40 -4.46
CA LEU A 134 -1.89 -1.29 -4.69
C LEU A 134 -1.42 -0.40 -5.86
N SER A 135 -0.10 -0.31 -6.04
CA SER A 135 0.54 0.45 -7.10
C SER A 135 0.34 -0.21 -8.47
N LYS A 136 0.23 0.59 -9.54
CA LYS A 136 0.35 0.10 -10.92
C LYS A 136 1.77 -0.32 -11.26
N VAL A 137 2.75 0.50 -10.86
CA VAL A 137 4.18 0.19 -10.91
C VAL A 137 4.62 -0.20 -9.50
N MET A 138 4.97 -1.46 -9.29
CA MET A 138 5.21 -2.04 -7.97
C MET A 138 6.68 -2.43 -7.79
N ILE A 139 7.25 -2.16 -6.62
CA ILE A 139 8.54 -2.74 -6.21
C ILE A 139 8.32 -4.22 -5.83
N ALA A 140 8.70 -5.13 -6.72
CA ALA A 140 8.59 -6.57 -6.53
C ALA A 140 9.73 -7.13 -5.65
N TYR A 141 10.95 -6.67 -5.91
CA TYR A 141 12.15 -7.09 -5.17
C TYR A 141 13.10 -5.91 -5.05
N GLY A 142 14.11 -6.03 -4.19
CA GLY A 142 15.13 -5.00 -4.09
C GLY A 142 16.03 -5.13 -2.88
N ARG A 143 17.17 -4.46 -2.94
CA ARG A 143 18.21 -4.45 -1.91
C ARG A 143 17.89 -3.41 -0.84
N ARG A 144 18.41 -3.67 0.37
CA ARG A 144 18.45 -2.69 1.46
C ARG A 144 19.65 -1.77 1.27
N GLY A 145 19.61 -0.57 1.84
CA GLY A 145 20.67 0.42 1.80
C GLY A 145 20.13 1.83 1.60
N SER A 146 20.93 2.82 2.00
CA SER A 146 20.59 4.24 1.88
C SER A 146 20.94 4.83 0.51
N THR A 147 22.01 4.35 -0.13
CA THR A 147 22.44 4.84 -1.44
C THR A 147 21.64 4.16 -2.56
N PRO A 148 20.99 4.93 -3.46
CA PRO A 148 20.38 4.36 -4.66
C PRO A 148 21.45 3.73 -5.56
N ARG A 149 21.15 2.55 -6.08
CA ARG A 149 22.04 1.78 -6.95
C ARG A 149 21.25 1.19 -8.10
N GLU A 150 21.90 1.02 -9.25
CA GLU A 150 21.29 0.24 -10.33
C GLU A 150 20.90 -1.15 -9.81
N ARG A 151 19.70 -1.64 -10.20
CA ARG A 151 19.08 -2.88 -9.69
C ARG A 151 18.82 -2.90 -8.17
N SER A 152 18.81 -1.76 -7.48
CA SER A 152 18.37 -1.72 -6.08
C SER A 152 16.88 -1.99 -5.91
N ALA A 153 16.06 -1.76 -6.96
CA ALA A 153 14.68 -2.22 -7.05
C ALA A 153 14.45 -2.99 -8.36
N THR A 154 13.62 -4.03 -8.29
CA THR A 154 13.01 -4.68 -9.45
C THR A 154 11.56 -4.26 -9.48
N LEU A 155 11.16 -3.59 -10.57
CA LEU A 155 9.80 -3.12 -10.76
C LEU A 155 8.99 -4.13 -11.58
N SER A 156 7.71 -4.27 -11.25
CA SER A 156 6.76 -5.16 -11.91
C SER A 156 5.38 -4.50 -11.92
N PRO A 157 4.46 -4.90 -12.81
CA PRO A 157 3.06 -4.53 -12.67
C PRO A 157 2.48 -5.01 -11.33
N GLY A 158 1.79 -4.11 -10.62
CA GLY A 158 0.89 -4.45 -9.52
C GLY A 158 -0.56 -4.59 -9.99
N LEU A 159 -1.54 -4.45 -9.08
CA LEU A 159 -2.97 -4.52 -9.43
C LEU A 159 -3.53 -3.18 -9.91
N GLY A 160 -2.79 -2.07 -9.75
CA GLY A 160 -3.12 -0.79 -10.36
C GLY A 160 -4.35 -0.09 -9.79
N PHE A 161 -4.50 -0.10 -8.46
CA PHE A 161 -5.51 0.73 -7.80
C PHE A 161 -5.16 2.22 -7.84
N THR A 162 -3.87 2.54 -7.84
CA THR A 162 -3.34 3.88 -8.12
C THR A 162 -2.26 3.79 -9.19
N ASP A 163 -2.24 4.78 -10.08
CA ASP A 163 -1.17 4.97 -11.07
C ASP A 163 -0.30 6.20 -10.78
N ARG A 164 -0.43 6.78 -9.59
CA ARG A 164 0.35 7.95 -9.13
C ARG A 164 1.44 7.62 -8.11
N ILE A 165 1.33 6.48 -7.44
CA ILE A 165 2.17 6.13 -6.29
C ILE A 165 2.86 4.77 -6.51
N ILE A 166 4.14 4.70 -6.11
CA ILE A 166 4.88 3.47 -5.88
C ILE A 166 5.02 3.28 -4.37
N PHE A 167 4.33 2.29 -3.81
CA PHE A 167 4.48 1.96 -2.38
C PHE A 167 5.71 1.12 -2.10
N ASP A 168 6.40 1.45 -1.01
CA ASP A 168 7.34 0.60 -0.31
C ASP A 168 6.91 0.46 1.17
N GLN A 169 7.32 -0.64 1.79
CA GLN A 169 6.80 -1.17 3.05
C GLN A 169 7.96 -1.64 3.93
N HIS A 170 7.74 -1.88 5.22
CA HIS A 170 8.78 -2.16 6.21
C HIS A 170 9.97 -1.19 6.06
N PHE A 171 9.64 0.08 5.82
CA PHE A 171 10.49 0.97 5.04
C PHE A 171 11.77 1.33 5.80
N ARG A 172 11.63 1.97 6.95
CA ARG A 172 12.74 2.25 7.86
C ARG A 172 13.35 0.96 8.41
N GLU A 173 12.52 -0.02 8.80
CA GLU A 173 12.95 -1.26 9.46
C GLU A 173 13.89 -2.10 8.59
N ARG A 174 13.77 -1.96 7.27
CA ARG A 174 14.61 -2.67 6.30
C ARG A 174 15.53 -1.74 5.53
N ASN A 175 15.70 -0.48 5.95
CA ASN A 175 16.57 0.51 5.32
C ASN A 175 16.33 0.58 3.79
N ARG A 176 15.10 0.88 3.38
CA ARG A 176 14.65 0.78 1.97
C ARG A 176 14.66 2.11 1.21
N ILE A 177 15.19 3.18 1.79
CA ILE A 177 15.25 4.49 1.12
C ILE A 177 16.00 4.45 -0.22
N GLY A 178 17.17 3.80 -0.30
CA GLY A 178 17.97 3.77 -1.52
C GLY A 178 17.23 3.14 -2.71
N ARG A 179 16.47 2.07 -2.48
CA ARG A 179 15.69 1.44 -3.55
C ARG A 179 14.45 2.23 -3.95
N LEU A 180 13.85 2.99 -3.02
CA LEU A 180 12.75 3.89 -3.33
C LEU A 180 13.23 5.10 -4.14
N LEU A 181 14.37 5.69 -3.75
CA LEU A 181 15.02 6.76 -4.53
C LEU A 181 15.35 6.30 -5.95
N TYR A 182 15.86 5.07 -6.11
CA TYR A 182 16.11 4.48 -7.43
C TYR A 182 14.81 4.29 -8.23
N ALA A 183 13.73 3.80 -7.60
CA ALA A 183 12.44 3.62 -8.27
C ALA A 183 11.86 4.96 -8.76
N VAL A 184 11.96 6.02 -7.95
CA VAL A 184 11.52 7.38 -8.34
C VAL A 184 12.42 7.96 -9.42
N ALA A 185 13.75 7.78 -9.36
CA ALA A 185 14.64 8.22 -10.43
C ALA A 185 14.30 7.55 -11.78
N MET A 186 13.89 6.29 -11.77
CA MET A 186 13.39 5.57 -12.97
C MET A 186 12.00 6.02 -13.42
N HIS A 187 11.18 6.56 -12.50
CA HIS A 187 9.79 6.97 -12.75
C HIS A 187 9.48 8.30 -12.05
N PRO A 188 10.07 9.43 -12.48
CA PRO A 188 9.99 10.70 -11.75
C PRO A 188 8.57 11.30 -11.69
N GLY A 189 7.66 10.84 -12.56
CA GLY A 189 6.24 11.22 -12.51
C GLY A 189 5.42 10.50 -11.43
N LEU A 190 5.99 9.51 -10.73
CA LEU A 190 5.34 8.78 -9.66
C LEU A 190 5.90 9.21 -8.30
N LEU A 191 5.03 9.33 -7.30
CA LEU A 191 5.46 9.53 -5.92
C LEU A 191 5.94 8.21 -5.33
N GLY A 192 7.14 8.19 -4.77
CA GLY A 192 7.60 7.09 -3.94
C GLY A 192 7.07 7.24 -2.52
N VAL A 193 6.34 6.26 -2.00
CA VAL A 193 5.76 6.31 -0.65
C VAL A 193 6.25 5.12 0.17
N GLY A 194 7.23 5.38 1.05
CA GLY A 194 7.77 4.41 1.99
C GLY A 194 7.02 4.43 3.31
N VAL A 195 6.41 3.30 3.68
CA VAL A 195 5.58 3.16 4.90
C VAL A 195 6.28 2.27 5.92
N ASP A 196 6.45 2.80 7.13
CA ASP A 196 7.03 2.06 8.27
C ASP A 196 6.08 0.98 8.81
N GLU A 197 6.61 0.06 9.61
CA GLU A 197 5.80 -0.96 10.28
C GLU A 197 4.73 -0.33 11.20
N ASP A 198 3.62 -1.04 11.36
CA ASP A 198 2.42 -0.64 12.13
C ASP A 198 1.81 0.73 11.73
N THR A 199 2.21 1.24 10.57
CA THR A 199 1.86 2.57 10.06
C THR A 199 1.12 2.45 8.73
N ALA A 200 0.23 3.39 8.43
CA ALA A 200 -0.52 3.44 7.18
C ALA A 200 -0.39 4.79 6.47
N ALA A 201 -0.20 4.73 5.16
CA ALA A 201 -0.47 5.81 4.23
C ALA A 201 -1.89 5.64 3.69
N ILE A 202 -2.79 6.55 4.06
CA ILE A 202 -4.19 6.56 3.63
C ILE A 202 -4.30 7.48 2.43
N VAL A 203 -4.54 6.93 1.25
CA VAL A 203 -4.67 7.72 0.01
C VAL A 203 -6.15 7.94 -0.28
N GLU A 204 -6.53 9.20 -0.45
CA GLU A 204 -7.91 9.59 -0.72
C GLU A 204 -7.99 10.23 -2.12
N ASP A 205 -8.82 9.64 -2.98
CA ASP A 205 -9.09 10.07 -4.36
C ASP A 205 -7.85 10.27 -5.24
N ASP A 206 -6.74 9.58 -4.92
CA ASP A 206 -5.42 9.83 -5.54
C ASP A 206 -4.99 11.33 -5.51
N ALA A 207 -5.55 12.08 -4.55
CA ALA A 207 -5.38 13.51 -4.39
C ALA A 207 -4.62 13.86 -3.11
N SER A 208 -4.77 13.07 -2.04
CA SER A 208 -4.06 13.33 -0.78
C SER A 208 -3.64 12.05 -0.07
N ILE A 209 -2.62 12.18 0.79
CA ILE A 209 -2.12 11.13 1.67
C ILE A 209 -2.26 11.60 3.11
N VAL A 210 -2.89 10.81 3.97
CA VAL A 210 -2.97 11.04 5.42
C VAL A 210 -2.23 9.93 6.15
N VAL A 211 -1.46 10.27 7.17
CA VAL A 211 -0.70 9.29 7.95
C VAL A 211 -1.47 8.84 9.19
N ALA A 212 -1.46 7.54 9.45
CA ALA A 212 -1.95 6.92 10.68
C ALA A 212 -0.96 5.89 11.21
N GLY A 213 -0.95 5.66 12.52
CA GLY A 213 -0.05 4.71 13.19
C GLY A 213 1.16 5.39 13.86
N PRO A 214 2.05 4.61 14.51
CA PRO A 214 3.09 5.15 15.37
C PRO A 214 4.40 5.51 14.64
N GLY A 215 4.60 5.03 13.40
CA GLY A 215 5.80 5.28 12.61
C GLY A 215 5.65 6.44 11.63
N GLY A 216 6.53 6.45 10.63
CA GLY A 216 6.57 7.47 9.58
C GLY A 216 6.08 6.97 8.21
N VAL A 217 5.64 7.93 7.39
CA VAL A 217 5.49 7.79 5.95
C VAL A 217 6.48 8.74 5.29
N THR A 218 7.42 8.19 4.53
CA THR A 218 8.38 8.97 3.74
C THR A 218 7.87 9.09 2.31
N ILE A 219 7.66 10.32 1.85
CA ILE A 219 7.30 10.63 0.47
C ILE A 219 8.55 11.14 -0.24
N VAL A 220 8.86 10.54 -1.38
CA VAL A 220 9.90 10.95 -2.31
C VAL A 220 9.22 11.42 -3.59
N ASP A 221 9.38 12.70 -3.89
CA ASP A 221 8.81 13.35 -5.07
C ASP A 221 9.92 13.68 -6.07
N GLY A 222 9.81 13.10 -7.26
CA GLY A 222 10.74 13.26 -8.37
C GLY A 222 10.30 14.26 -9.43
N ARG A 223 9.16 14.94 -9.28
CA ARG A 223 8.60 15.81 -10.34
C ARG A 223 9.47 17.03 -10.64
N GLU A 224 10.29 17.46 -9.68
CA GLU A 224 11.26 18.54 -9.82
C GLU A 224 12.71 18.04 -9.92
N MET A 225 12.90 16.74 -10.20
CA MET A 225 14.22 16.16 -10.43
C MET A 225 14.91 16.90 -11.58
N SER A 226 16.10 17.44 -11.31
CA SER A 226 16.84 18.27 -12.26
C SER A 226 17.83 17.48 -13.11
N ASP A 227 18.40 16.40 -12.56
CA ASP A 227 19.35 15.54 -13.27
C ASP A 227 19.47 14.16 -12.60
N THR A 228 19.80 13.13 -13.39
CA THR A 228 20.13 11.79 -12.90
C THR A 228 20.91 10.99 -13.94
N ASN A 229 21.85 10.16 -13.48
CA ASN A 229 22.57 9.21 -14.35
C ASN A 229 21.97 7.78 -14.31
N VAL A 230 20.72 7.63 -13.85
CA VAL A 230 20.10 6.30 -13.63
C VAL A 230 20.05 5.42 -14.89
N GLY A 231 19.98 6.03 -16.07
CA GLY A 231 19.98 5.33 -17.36
C GLY A 231 21.37 4.87 -17.82
N ASP A 232 22.45 5.47 -17.31
CA ASP A 232 23.83 5.22 -17.75
C ASP A 232 24.60 4.30 -16.79
N VAL A 233 24.16 4.23 -15.54
CA VAL A 233 24.82 3.44 -14.50
C VAL A 233 24.51 1.96 -14.69
N ILE A 234 25.56 1.14 -14.79
CA ILE A 234 25.47 -0.33 -14.89
C ILE A 234 26.29 -1.02 -13.81
N GLY A 235 26.02 -2.31 -13.58
CA GLY A 235 26.82 -3.17 -12.70
C GLY A 235 26.56 -2.91 -11.22
N SER A 236 25.33 -2.56 -10.85
CA SER A 236 24.91 -2.27 -9.47
C SER A 236 25.70 -1.17 -8.76
N ARG A 237 26.28 -0.26 -9.55
CA ARG A 237 26.98 0.93 -9.08
C ARG A 237 26.00 1.97 -8.52
N PRO A 238 26.47 2.90 -7.66
CA PRO A 238 25.66 4.02 -7.17
C PRO A 238 25.08 4.86 -8.30
N VAL A 239 23.83 5.27 -8.12
CA VAL A 239 23.12 6.20 -8.99
C VAL A 239 23.15 7.59 -8.36
N ALA A 240 23.44 8.60 -9.17
CA ALA A 240 23.31 10.00 -8.82
C ALA A 240 21.93 10.52 -9.25
N VAL A 241 21.31 11.31 -8.39
CA VAL A 241 20.03 11.96 -8.64
C VAL A 241 20.00 13.29 -7.88
N SER A 242 19.55 14.34 -8.54
CA SER A 242 19.48 15.70 -7.99
C SER A 242 18.06 16.26 -8.12
N GLY A 243 17.63 17.08 -7.15
CA GLY A 243 16.31 17.72 -7.16
C GLY A 243 15.14 16.85 -6.65
N LEU A 244 15.41 15.78 -5.90
CA LEU A 244 14.34 15.06 -5.20
C LEU A 244 13.85 15.86 -3.99
N LYS A 245 12.53 15.95 -3.83
CA LYS A 245 11.91 16.45 -2.59
C LYS A 245 11.54 15.28 -1.69
N VAL A 246 11.86 15.40 -0.40
CA VAL A 246 11.58 14.36 0.59
C VAL A 246 10.76 14.95 1.72
N HIS A 247 9.65 14.29 2.04
CA HIS A 247 8.80 14.60 3.18
C HIS A 247 8.76 13.38 4.10
N VAL A 248 8.91 13.59 5.41
CA VAL A 248 8.75 12.52 6.41
C VAL A 248 7.61 12.95 7.31
N LEU A 249 6.50 12.20 7.24
CA LEU A 249 5.23 12.56 7.84
C LEU A 249 4.83 11.54 8.90
N THR A 250 4.28 12.00 10.02
CA THR A 250 3.78 11.18 11.13
C THR A 250 2.28 11.34 11.28
N ALA A 251 1.66 10.54 12.15
CA ALA A 251 0.22 10.56 12.36
C ALA A 251 -0.34 11.99 12.54
N GLY A 252 -1.44 12.28 11.84
CA GLY A 252 -2.08 13.60 11.82
C GLY A 252 -1.56 14.54 10.74
N CYS A 253 -0.38 14.28 10.15
CA CYS A 253 0.08 15.00 8.97
C CYS A 253 -0.68 14.55 7.72
N SER A 254 -0.76 15.44 6.73
CA SER A 254 -1.25 15.12 5.39
C SER A 254 -0.34 15.67 4.30
N PHE A 255 -0.46 15.12 3.09
CA PHE A 255 0.25 15.55 1.89
C PHE A 255 -0.74 15.69 0.75
N ASP A 256 -0.72 16.83 0.07
CA ASP A 256 -1.50 17.08 -1.13
C ASP A 256 -0.67 16.68 -2.36
N ILE A 257 -1.16 15.69 -3.12
CA ILE A 257 -0.43 15.09 -4.24
C ILE A 257 -0.27 16.09 -5.38
N GLU A 258 -1.26 16.94 -5.63
CA GLU A 258 -1.23 17.87 -6.75
C GLU A 258 -0.22 19.01 -6.52
N SER A 259 -0.33 19.72 -5.40
CA SER A 259 0.56 20.82 -5.03
C SER A 259 1.92 20.36 -4.51
N GLY A 260 2.06 19.12 -4.05
CA GLY A 260 3.29 18.62 -3.43
C GLY A 260 3.57 19.20 -2.05
N LEU A 261 2.55 19.74 -1.37
CA LEU A 261 2.68 20.38 -0.06
C LEU A 261 2.25 19.44 1.06
N ALA A 262 3.05 19.42 2.13
CA ALA A 262 2.69 18.76 3.37
C ALA A 262 2.00 19.75 4.33
N ASN A 263 0.93 19.30 4.97
CA ASN A 263 0.31 19.97 6.10
C ASN A 263 0.73 19.27 7.39
N ILE A 264 1.38 20.03 8.27
CA ILE A 264 1.88 19.55 9.56
C ILE A 264 1.12 20.32 10.66
N PRO A 265 0.20 19.66 11.39
CA PRO A 265 -0.49 20.29 12.50
C PRO A 265 0.50 20.78 13.56
N LYS A 266 0.28 21.98 14.10
CA LYS A 266 1.06 22.47 15.24
C LYS A 266 0.68 21.66 16.48
N VAL A 267 1.64 20.92 17.02
CA VAL A 267 1.51 20.27 18.33
C VAL A 267 2.03 21.24 19.37
N TYR A 268 1.13 21.77 20.21
CA TYR A 268 1.55 22.43 21.44
C TYR A 268 1.80 21.34 22.46
N LEU A 269 3.07 21.06 22.74
CA LEU A 269 3.41 20.29 23.94
C LEU A 269 3.01 21.16 25.14
N PRO A 270 2.28 20.63 26.14
CA PRO A 270 2.12 21.35 27.39
C PRO A 270 3.51 21.65 27.95
N ASP A 271 3.73 22.88 28.41
CA ASP A 271 4.97 23.23 29.11
C ASP A 271 5.17 22.27 30.30
N ASP A 272 6.37 21.68 30.39
CA ASP A 272 6.77 20.71 31.41
C ASP A 272 6.58 21.22 32.86
#